data_AF-A0A839LM68-F1
#
_entry.id   AF-A0A839LM68-F1
#
_cell.length_a   1.000
_cell.length_b   1.000
_cell.length_c   1.000
_cell.angle_alpha   90.00
_cell.angle_beta   90.00
_cell.angle_gamma   90.00
#
_symmetry.space_group_name_H-M   'P 1'
#
loop_
_entity.id
_entity.type
_entity.pdbx_description
1 polymer ?
#
loop_
_entity_poly.entity_id
_entity_poly.type
_entity_poly.pdbx_seq_one_letter_code
_entity_poly.pdbx_strand_id
1 'polypeptide(L)' 'MKSQMKLVAAAALALMGGSALAQDLVVKIGHVGPTSGGIAHLGKDNELGARMAIDELNAKGV' A
#
# COMPACT_ATOMS: atom_id res chain seq x y z
N MET A 1 1.29 0.78 -47.58
CA MET A 1 0.96 1.91 -46.66
C MET A 1 -0.07 1.53 -45.59
N LYS A 2 -1.22 0.91 -45.91
CA LYS A 2 -2.26 0.55 -44.91
C LYS A 2 -1.80 -0.36 -43.75
N SER A 3 -0.92 -1.33 -44.01
CA SER A 3 -0.39 -2.23 -42.95
C SER A 3 0.55 -1.50 -41.97
N GLN A 4 1.32 -0.52 -42.46
CA GLN A 4 2.24 0.30 -41.68
C GLN A 4 1.47 1.20 -40.69
N MET A 5 0.37 1.80 -41.13
CA MET A 5 -0.51 2.60 -40.27
C MET A 5 -1.16 1.77 -39.15
N LYS A 6 -1.54 0.52 -39.43
CA LYS A 6 -2.08 -0.40 -38.40
C LYS A 6 -1.04 -0.73 -37.34
N LEU A 7 0.22 -0.93 -37.76
CA LEU A 7 1.34 -1.20 -36.86
C LEU A 7 1.65 -0.02 -35.95
N VAL A 8 1.63 1.20 -36.49
CA VAL A 8 1.83 2.43 -35.73
C VAL A 8 0.68 2.65 -34.73
N ALA A 9 -0.56 2.40 -35.13
CA ALA A 9 -1.72 2.52 -34.24
C ALA A 9 -1.69 1.48 -33.10
N ALA A 10 -1.26 0.25 -33.38
CA ALA A 10 -1.10 -0.80 -32.37
C ALA A 10 0.03 -0.47 -31.38
N ALA A 11 1.16 0.06 -31.87
CA ALA A 11 2.26 0.50 -31.01
C ALA A 11 1.86 1.69 -30.12
N ALA A 12 1.07 2.62 -30.65
CA ALA A 12 0.53 3.74 -29.86
C ALA A 12 -0.39 3.26 -28.73
N LEU A 13 -1.30 2.31 -29.01
CA LEU A 13 -2.17 1.73 -27.99
C LEU A 13 -1.39 0.95 -26.91
N ALA A 14 -0.33 0.23 -27.29
CA ALA A 14 0.53 -0.47 -26.35
C ALA A 14 1.28 0.48 -25.39
N LEU A 15 1.64 1.68 -25.87
CA LEU A 15 2.26 2.72 -25.04
C LEU A 15 1.28 3.46 -24.12
N MET A 16 -0.03 3.38 -24.40
CA MET A 16 -1.08 3.97 -23.56
C MET A 16 -1.59 3.04 -22.46
N GLY A 17 -1.17 1.77 -22.46
CA GLY A 17 -1.31 0.86 -21.33
C GLY A 17 -0.35 1.26 -20.21
N GLY A 18 -0.60 2.44 -19.61
CA GLY A 18 0.17 2.91 -18.47
C GLY A 18 0.18 1.84 -17.39
N SER A 19 1.38 1.48 -16.92
CA SER A 19 1.56 0.78 -15.67
C SER A 19 0.63 1.41 -14.64
N ALA A 20 -0.34 0.66 -14.13
CA ALA A 20 -1.07 1.08 -12.94
C ALA A 20 0.02 1.34 -11.89
N LEU A 21 0.33 2.61 -11.67
CA LEU A 21 1.24 3.02 -10.63
C LEU A 21 0.50 2.66 -9.35
N ALA A 22 0.74 1.47 -8.82
CA ALA A 22 0.52 1.17 -7.43
C ALA A 22 1.43 2.14 -6.69
N GLN A 23 0.92 3.34 -6.45
CA GLN A 23 1.62 4.32 -5.65
C GLN A 23 1.74 3.68 -4.28
N ASP A 24 2.94 3.68 -3.70
CA ASP A 24 3.13 3.31 -2.30
C ASP A 24 2.31 4.28 -1.44
N LEU A 25 1.05 3.94 -1.21
CA LEU A 25 0.11 4.75 -0.46
C LEU A 25 0.39 4.52 1.02
N VAL A 26 1.03 5.49 1.66
CA VAL A 26 1.24 5.45 3.10
C VAL A 26 -0.09 5.66 3.82
N VAL A 27 -0.68 4.56 4.30
CA VAL A 27 -1.90 4.59 5.13
C VAL A 27 -1.52 4.87 6.58
N LYS A 28 -2.01 5.98 7.12
CA LYS A 28 -1.78 6.35 8.53
C LYS A 28 -2.85 5.72 9.41
N ILE A 29 -2.46 4.89 10.37
CA ILE A 29 -3.35 4.23 11.32
C ILE A 29 -3.15 4.82 12.71
N GLY A 30 -4.23 5.26 13.34
CA GLY A 30 -4.22 5.75 14.72
C GLY A 30 -4.53 4.64 15.72
N HIS A 31 -3.69 4.51 16.75
CA HIS A 31 -3.98 3.68 17.92
C HIS A 31 -4.46 4.56 19.08
N VAL A 32 -5.51 4.13 19.78
CA VAL A 32 -6.03 4.80 20.97
C VAL A 32 -6.06 3.81 22.12
N GLY A 33 -5.29 4.10 23.16
CA GLY A 33 -5.25 3.31 24.39
C GLY A 33 -4.42 4.01 25.47
N PRO A 34 -4.61 3.67 26.75
CA PRO A 34 -3.84 4.24 27.84
C PRO A 34 -2.38 3.75 27.76
N THR A 35 -1.46 4.63 27.38
CA THR A 35 -0.01 4.33 27.31
C THR A 35 0.75 4.73 28.58
N SER A 36 0.03 5.23 29.59
CA SER A 36 0.55 5.64 30.89
C SER A 36 -0.49 5.41 32.00
N GLY A 37 -0.07 5.55 33.26
CA GLY A 37 -0.92 5.31 34.43
C GLY A 37 -1.07 3.83 34.80
N GLY A 38 -2.01 3.52 35.71
CA GLY A 38 -2.14 2.19 36.32
C GLY A 38 -2.48 1.05 35.35
N ILE A 39 -3.04 1.37 34.18
CA ILE A 39 -3.40 0.40 33.14
C ILE A 39 -2.58 0.57 31.85
N ALA A 40 -1.41 1.21 31.93
CA ALA A 40 -0.53 1.44 30.78
C ALA A 40 -0.14 0.15 30.03
N HIS A 41 -0.03 -0.96 30.77
CA HIS A 41 0.35 -2.26 30.24
C HIS A 41 -0.66 -2.75 29.19
N LEU A 42 -1.96 -2.52 29.37
CA LEU A 42 -2.99 -2.91 28.40
C LEU A 42 -2.89 -2.08 27.11
N GLY A 43 -2.72 -0.77 27.22
CA GLY A 43 -2.59 0.09 26.03
C GLY A 43 -1.28 -0.16 25.27
N LYS A 44 -0.21 -0.50 25.98
CA LYS A 44 1.07 -0.83 25.36
C LYS A 44 1.07 -2.20 24.70
N ASP A 45 0.43 -3.19 25.31
CA ASP A 45 0.24 -4.52 24.71
C ASP A 45 -0.51 -4.40 23.38
N ASN A 46 -1.62 -3.64 23.36
CA ASN A 46 -2.38 -3.37 22.14
C ASN A 46 -1.57 -2.60 21.08
N GLU A 47 -0.78 -1.59 21.47
CA GLU A 47 0.06 -0.81 20.55
C GLU A 47 1.12 -1.70 19.86
N LEU A 48 1.79 -2.55 20.65
CA LEU A 48 2.82 -3.45 20.15
C LEU A 48 2.21 -4.55 19.27
N GLY A 49 1.05 -5.09 19.64
CA GLY A 49 0.31 -6.05 18.83
C GLY A 49 -0.14 -5.47 17.49
N ALA A 50 -0.72 -4.26 17.50
CA ALA A 50 -1.10 -3.55 16.28
C ALA A 50 0.12 -3.29 15.38
N ARG A 51 1.26 -2.89 15.97
CA ARG A 51 2.50 -2.66 15.23
C ARG A 51 3.06 -3.95 14.62
N MET A 52 3.05 -5.05 15.37
CA MET A 52 3.47 -6.36 14.87
C MET A 52 2.63 -6.80 13.66
N ALA A 53 1.30 -6.64 13.73
CA ALA A 53 0.42 -6.98 12.63
C ALA A 53 0.67 -6.09 11.38
N ILE A 54 0.85 -4.78 11.58
CA ILE A 54 1.19 -3.85 10.48
C ILE A 54 2.53 -4.23 9.84
N ASP A 55 3.54 -4.53 10.64
CA ASP A 55 4.87 -4.92 10.13
C ASP A 55 4.78 -6.22 9.31
N GLU A 56 3.98 -7.20 9.76
CA GLU A 56 3.75 -8.44 9.03
C GLU A 56 2.99 -8.22 7.70
N LEU A 57 1.95 -7.39 7.70
CA LEU A 57 1.18 -7.06 6.49
C LEU A 57 2.03 -6.30 5.47
N ASN A 58 2.77 -5.28 5.93
CA ASN A 58 3.69 -4.52 5.08
C ASN A 58 4.78 -5.43 4.47
N ALA A 59 5.31 -6.38 5.24
CA ALA A 59 6.29 -7.35 4.73
C ALA A 59 5.69 -8.31 3.67
N LYS A 60 4.38 -8.58 3.72
CA LYS A 60 3.64 -9.36 2.72
C LYS A 60 3.22 -8.53 1.50
N GLY A 61 3.37 -7.21 1.53
CA GLY A 61 2.96 -6.31 0.47
C GLY A 61 1.45 -6.22 0.29
N VAL A 62 0.69 -6.36 1.39
CA VAL A 62 -0.78 -6.29 1.42
C VAL A 62 -1.29 -5.04 2.13
#